data_AF-A0A953GVB7-F1
#
_entry.id   AF-A0A953GVB7-F1
#
_cell.length_a   1.000
_cell.length_b   1.000
_cell.length_c   1.000
_cell.angle_alpha   90.00
_cell.angle_beta   90.00
_cell.angle_gamma   90.00
#
_symmetry.space_group_name_H-M   'P 1'
#
loop_
_entity.id
_entity.type
_entity.pdbx_description
1 polymer ?
#
loop_
_entity_poly.entity_id
_entity_poly.type
_entity_poly.pdbx_seq_one_letter_code
_entity_poly.pdbx_strand_id
1 'polypeptide(L)'
;MNTSIINRIAIAAAVVALLFSATGCEDLPPDAYIPQYALEGYLLVDKPITNIYLTRSQAVTDTFKFNKGGVPNADVKIITGSNVYQLQYRNDNRSGGYFYPDTTVRVQPNTTYKIEVRTADGALLTAQTITPERISWISPPKSSLQYPVDTLNLPSPDSLKLRWTTAPNVVEYLISIRCEDTLEYGKYLEPSTGERNRRIERSYEKDVPLYNDVSRWGFVLHNETPTVWAGFKWFGRHTVTIYAANDPMGRWYKLTHFGANPTFDPLYSNVSGGVGVFGAASIVESQVFVTKNQP
;
A
#
# COMPACT_ATOMS: atom_id res chain seq x y z
N MET A 1 34.73 60.48 -45.15
CA MET A 1 34.65 59.37 -44.18
C MET A 1 34.77 58.07 -44.93
N ASN A 2 35.68 57.18 -44.51
CA ASN A 2 36.04 55.96 -45.22
C ASN A 2 34.90 54.94 -45.11
N THR A 3 34.29 54.53 -46.21
CA THR A 3 33.19 53.54 -46.28
C THR A 3 33.51 52.21 -45.58
N SER A 4 34.80 51.87 -45.52
CA SER A 4 35.36 50.75 -44.74
C SER A 4 35.10 50.84 -43.23
N ILE A 5 35.16 52.03 -42.63
CA ILE A 5 34.97 52.23 -41.19
C ILE A 5 33.47 52.14 -40.83
N ILE A 6 32.59 52.67 -41.68
CA ILE A 6 31.14 52.64 -41.48
C ILE A 6 30.62 51.19 -41.53
N ASN A 7 31.11 50.37 -42.46
CA ASN A 7 30.74 48.95 -42.53
C ASN A 7 31.23 48.16 -41.31
N ARG A 8 32.42 48.46 -40.76
CA ARG A 8 32.92 47.79 -39.55
C ARG A 8 32.09 48.14 -38.31
N ILE A 9 31.65 49.40 -38.18
CA ILE A 9 30.77 49.83 -37.09
C ILE A 9 29.38 49.20 -37.22
N ALA A 10 28.82 49.14 -38.43
CA ALA A 10 27.53 48.50 -38.68
C ALA A 10 27.55 47.00 -38.38
N ILE A 11 28.61 46.29 -38.77
CA ILE A 11 28.78 44.87 -38.45
C ILE A 11 28.96 44.66 -36.94
N ALA A 12 29.76 45.49 -36.27
CA ALA A 12 29.93 45.42 -34.82
C ALA A 12 28.61 45.66 -34.08
N ALA A 13 27.82 46.66 -34.51
CA ALA A 13 26.50 46.93 -33.94
C ALA A 13 25.51 45.77 -34.18
N ALA A 14 25.54 45.14 -35.36
CA ALA A 14 24.71 43.98 -35.66
C ALA A 14 25.10 42.75 -34.83
N VAL A 15 26.40 42.49 -34.63
CA VAL A 15 26.89 41.39 -33.77
C VAL A 15 26.52 41.63 -32.30
N VAL A 16 26.62 42.87 -31.82
CA VAL A 16 26.21 43.22 -30.45
C VAL A 16 24.68 43.06 -30.28
N ALA A 17 23.87 43.51 -31.24
CA ALA A 17 22.42 43.31 -31.20
C ALA A 17 22.01 41.82 -31.24
N LEU A 18 22.78 40.99 -31.95
CA LEU A 18 22.57 39.53 -31.98
C LEU A 18 22.97 38.86 -30.66
N LEU A 19 24.01 39.37 -29.99
CA LEU A 19 24.44 38.89 -28.67
C LEU A 19 23.45 39.26 -27.56
N PHE A 20 22.77 40.41 -27.66
CA PHE A 20 21.73 40.80 -26.69
C PHE A 20 20.39 40.06 -26.88
N SER A 21 20.09 39.58 -28.10
CA SER A 21 18.88 38.78 -28.39
C SER A 21 19.02 37.29 -28.09
N ALA A 22 20.24 36.81 -27.78
CA ALA A 22 20.50 35.45 -27.35
C ALA A 22 20.33 35.22 -25.83
N THR A 23 19.93 36.24 -25.06
CA THR A 23 19.43 36.04 -23.69
C THR A 23 17.99 35.51 -23.77
N GLY A 24 17.87 34.28 -24.26
CA GLY A 24 16.63 33.52 -24.12
C GLY A 24 16.25 33.52 -22.65
N CYS A 25 15.05 34.00 -22.36
CA CYS A 25 14.39 33.81 -21.09
C CYS A 25 14.17 32.30 -20.94
N GLU A 26 15.20 31.57 -20.53
CA GLU A 26 15.01 30.21 -20.04
C GLU A 26 14.15 30.37 -18.79
N ASP A 27 12.86 30.01 -18.92
CA ASP A 27 12.02 29.79 -17.75
C ASP A 27 12.78 28.81 -16.87
N LEU A 28 13.26 29.29 -15.73
CA LEU A 28 13.83 28.43 -14.71
C LEU A 28 12.81 27.30 -14.48
N PRO A 29 13.21 26.02 -14.57
CA PRO A 29 12.28 24.94 -14.32
C PRO A 29 11.64 25.18 -12.95
N PRO A 30 10.31 25.06 -12.80
CA PRO A 30 9.63 25.41 -11.57
C PRO A 30 10.19 24.58 -10.41
N ASP A 31 11.10 25.18 -9.67
CA ASP A 31 11.89 24.61 -8.58
C ASP A 31 11.24 24.87 -7.21
N ALA A 32 10.13 25.63 -7.21
CA ALA A 32 9.27 25.82 -6.06
C ALA A 32 8.49 24.53 -5.74
N TYR A 33 9.12 23.64 -4.98
CA TYR A 33 8.47 22.49 -4.38
C TYR A 33 7.43 22.93 -3.33
N ILE A 34 6.16 22.60 -3.56
CA ILE A 34 5.07 22.79 -2.60
C ILE A 34 4.73 21.41 -1.98
N PRO A 35 4.92 21.24 -0.66
CA PRO A 35 4.56 20.00 0.02
C PRO A 35 3.08 19.68 -0.08
N GLN A 36 2.78 18.40 -0.31
CA GLN A 36 1.43 17.86 -0.27
C GLN A 36 1.37 16.79 0.81
N TYR A 37 0.41 16.91 1.73
CA TYR A 37 0.18 15.92 2.77
C TYR A 37 -0.57 14.70 2.22
N ALA A 38 -0.16 13.52 2.70
CA ALA A 38 -0.78 12.25 2.40
C ALA A 38 -1.16 11.53 3.70
N LEU A 39 -2.40 11.06 3.77
CA LEU A 39 -2.94 10.29 4.90
C LEU A 39 -3.28 8.87 4.44
N GLU A 40 -2.71 7.87 5.09
CA GLU A 40 -3.03 6.46 4.85
C GLU A 40 -3.43 5.81 6.16
N GLY A 41 -4.66 5.32 6.25
CA GLY A 41 -5.15 4.63 7.43
C GLY A 41 -6.21 3.59 7.09
N TYR A 42 -6.08 2.40 7.66
CA TYR A 42 -7.06 1.34 7.52
C TYR A 42 -7.55 0.88 8.89
N LEU A 43 -8.85 0.97 9.13
CA LEU A 43 -9.49 0.41 10.31
C LEU A 43 -9.86 -1.05 10.06
N LEU A 44 -9.26 -1.95 10.82
CA LEU A 44 -9.56 -3.38 10.74
C LEU A 44 -10.52 -3.77 11.87
N VAL A 45 -11.69 -4.29 11.53
CA VAL A 45 -12.72 -4.71 12.51
C VAL A 45 -12.12 -5.68 13.52
N ASP A 46 -12.48 -5.49 14.80
CA ASP A 46 -12.00 -6.24 15.97
C ASP A 46 -10.49 -6.12 16.26
N LYS A 47 -9.75 -5.30 15.50
CA LYS A 47 -8.34 -4.97 15.76
C LYS A 47 -8.24 -3.59 16.45
N PRO A 48 -7.14 -3.32 17.17
CA PRO A 48 -6.90 -1.99 17.72
C PRO A 48 -6.59 -0.97 16.62
N ILE A 49 -6.82 0.32 16.93
CA ILE A 49 -6.51 1.43 16.02
C ILE A 49 -5.00 1.66 16.00
N THR A 50 -4.37 1.36 14.87
CA THR A 50 -2.92 1.51 14.65
C THR A 50 -2.63 1.79 13.19
N ASN A 51 -1.37 2.08 12.87
CA ASN A 51 -0.85 2.19 11.50
C ASN A 51 -1.57 3.27 10.68
N ILE A 52 -1.88 4.40 11.32
CA ILE A 52 -2.37 5.60 10.63
C ILE A 52 -1.15 6.45 10.26
N TYR A 53 -0.79 6.46 8.99
CA TYR A 53 0.40 7.13 8.49
C TYR A 53 0.04 8.52 7.95
N LEU A 54 0.72 9.53 8.48
CA LEU A 54 0.67 10.89 7.94
C LEU A 54 2.04 11.23 7.39
N THR A 55 2.10 11.45 6.08
CA THR A 55 3.32 11.81 5.37
C THR A 55 3.13 13.08 4.57
N ARG A 56 4.23 13.58 4.02
CA ARG A 56 4.24 14.64 3.01
C ARG A 56 5.12 14.21 1.85
N SER A 57 4.83 14.76 0.67
CA SER A 57 5.72 14.64 -0.50
C SER A 57 7.14 15.09 -0.17
N GLN A 58 8.09 14.86 -1.06
CA GLN A 58 9.46 15.34 -0.94
C GLN A 58 9.88 15.98 -2.27
N ALA A 59 10.77 16.97 -2.22
CA ALA A 59 11.31 17.57 -3.42
C ALA A 59 12.05 16.52 -4.26
N VAL A 60 11.84 16.54 -5.57
CA VAL A 60 12.50 15.62 -6.51
C VAL A 60 14.02 15.82 -6.56
N THR A 61 14.49 16.99 -6.10
CA THR A 61 15.90 17.37 -6.01
C THR A 61 16.58 16.92 -4.72
N ASP A 62 15.84 16.41 -3.72
CA ASP A 62 16.40 15.86 -2.48
C ASP A 62 16.49 14.33 -2.54
N THR A 63 17.36 13.75 -1.71
CA THR A 63 17.42 12.31 -1.50
C THR A 63 16.18 11.82 -0.77
N PHE A 64 15.41 10.94 -1.43
CA PHE A 64 14.24 10.29 -0.86
C PHE A 64 14.60 9.46 0.38
N LYS A 65 13.95 9.77 1.51
CA LYS A 65 13.97 8.92 2.72
C LYS A 65 12.57 8.84 3.33
N PHE A 66 12.11 7.66 3.71
CA PHE A 66 10.77 7.49 4.30
C PHE A 66 10.57 8.34 5.56
N ASN A 67 11.54 8.33 6.48
CA ASN A 67 11.47 9.06 7.74
C ASN A 67 11.45 10.58 7.58
N LYS A 68 12.05 11.14 6.51
CA LYS A 68 11.99 12.57 6.18
C LYS A 68 10.57 13.01 5.78
N GLY A 69 9.80 12.10 5.19
CA GLY A 69 8.42 12.35 4.77
C GLY A 69 7.41 12.23 5.92
N GLY A 70 7.78 11.65 7.05
CA GLY A 70 6.91 11.53 8.22
C GLY A 70 6.55 12.89 8.82
N VAL A 71 5.31 13.03 9.29
CA VAL A 71 4.81 14.25 9.91
C VAL A 71 4.53 13.98 11.39
N PRO A 72 5.56 14.04 12.27
CA PRO A 72 5.35 13.96 13.71
C PRO A 72 4.69 15.24 14.24
N ASN A 73 4.14 15.17 15.46
CA ASN A 73 3.53 16.31 16.16
C ASN A 73 2.25 16.89 15.52
N ALA A 74 1.53 16.10 14.73
CA ALA A 74 0.17 16.46 14.33
C ALA A 74 -0.82 16.08 15.43
N ASP A 75 -1.88 16.89 15.59
CA ASP A 75 -3.05 16.52 16.38
C ASP A 75 -3.93 15.60 15.53
N VAL A 76 -3.94 14.31 15.86
CA VAL A 76 -4.66 13.28 15.11
C VAL A 76 -5.72 12.65 16.01
N LYS A 77 -6.98 12.72 15.59
CA LYS A 77 -8.10 12.10 16.30
C LYS A 77 -9.03 11.33 15.37
N ILE A 78 -9.57 10.24 15.89
CA ILE A 78 -10.64 9.48 15.24
C ILE A 78 -11.92 9.61 16.07
N ILE A 79 -13.03 9.90 15.41
CA ILE A 79 -14.31 10.20 16.03
C ILE A 79 -15.35 9.17 15.59
N THR A 80 -16.10 8.62 16.54
CA THR A 80 -17.25 7.74 16.26
C THR A 80 -18.35 7.97 17.28
N GLY A 81 -19.56 8.35 16.83
CA GLY A 81 -20.62 8.80 17.74
C GLY A 81 -20.14 9.93 18.65
N SER A 82 -20.21 9.72 19.97
CA SER A 82 -19.70 10.64 21.00
C SER A 82 -18.24 10.40 21.38
N ASN A 83 -17.62 9.32 20.91
CA ASN A 83 -16.27 8.94 21.30
C ASN A 83 -15.23 9.65 20.44
N VAL A 84 -14.19 10.17 21.10
CA VAL A 84 -13.01 10.77 20.47
C VAL A 84 -11.79 10.00 20.91
N TYR A 85 -11.12 9.35 19.96
CA TYR A 85 -9.87 8.65 20.17
C TYR A 85 -8.72 9.58 19.78
N GLN A 86 -7.97 10.07 20.76
CA GLN A 86 -6.76 10.85 20.53
C GLN A 86 -5.58 9.93 20.23
N LEU A 87 -5.02 10.02 19.03
CA LEU A 87 -3.93 9.15 18.60
C LEU A 87 -2.57 9.73 19.04
N GLN A 88 -1.61 8.83 19.25
CA GLN A 88 -0.24 9.14 19.61
C GLN A 88 0.70 8.73 18.48
N TYR A 89 1.73 9.54 18.22
CA TYR A 89 2.76 9.22 17.25
C TYR A 89 3.74 8.17 17.82
N ARG A 90 4.15 7.23 16.97
CA ARG A 90 5.22 6.27 17.23
C ARG A 90 6.17 6.26 16.04
N ASN A 91 7.46 6.38 16.32
CA ASN A 91 8.46 6.19 15.29
C ASN A 91 8.54 4.70 14.90
N ASP A 92 8.74 4.41 13.61
CA ASP A 92 8.94 3.07 13.08
C ASP A 92 10.01 3.07 11.97
N ASN A 93 10.29 1.91 11.36
CA ASN A 93 11.29 1.80 10.31
C ASN A 93 10.85 2.43 8.97
N ARG A 94 9.67 3.07 8.91
CA ARG A 94 9.12 3.77 7.74
C ARG A 94 9.12 5.27 8.01
N SER A 95 7.95 5.88 8.17
CA SER A 95 7.73 7.32 8.40
C SER A 95 7.26 7.63 9.82
N GLY A 96 7.14 6.60 10.67
CA GLY A 96 6.36 6.64 11.90
C GLY A 96 4.86 6.73 11.64
N GLY A 97 4.07 6.23 12.58
CA GLY A 97 2.61 6.10 12.47
C GLY A 97 1.89 6.50 13.75
N TYR A 98 0.63 6.85 13.61
CA TYR A 98 -0.28 7.18 14.70
C TYR A 98 -1.08 5.95 15.12
N PHE A 99 -1.26 5.79 16.43
CA PHE A 99 -2.01 4.69 17.04
C PHE A 99 -2.82 5.20 18.25
N TYR A 100 -3.88 4.51 18.60
CA TYR A 100 -4.57 4.76 19.86
C TYR A 100 -3.93 3.93 20.99
N PRO A 101 -3.49 4.54 22.11
CA PRO A 101 -2.69 3.86 23.12
C PRO A 101 -3.43 2.75 23.88
N ASP A 102 -4.74 2.92 24.10
CA ASP A 102 -5.53 1.86 24.69
C ASP A 102 -5.88 0.82 23.64
N THR A 103 -5.07 -0.24 23.60
CA THR A 103 -5.26 -1.35 22.68
C THR A 103 -6.44 -2.24 23.06
N THR A 104 -7.15 -2.04 24.18
CA THR A 104 -8.39 -2.78 24.47
C THR A 104 -9.56 -2.27 23.64
N VAL A 105 -9.50 -1.01 23.20
CA VAL A 105 -10.46 -0.46 22.24
C VAL A 105 -10.26 -1.12 20.88
N ARG A 106 -11.33 -1.75 20.40
CA ARG A 106 -11.38 -2.41 19.09
C ARG A 106 -12.30 -1.64 18.15
N VAL A 107 -11.90 -1.60 16.88
CA VAL A 107 -12.76 -1.11 15.79
C VAL A 107 -14.03 -1.97 15.75
N GLN A 108 -15.19 -1.32 15.81
CA GLN A 108 -16.49 -1.98 15.77
C GLN A 108 -16.94 -2.18 14.32
N PRO A 109 -17.68 -3.25 14.00
CA PRO A 109 -18.28 -3.41 12.68
C PRO A 109 -19.42 -2.41 12.46
N ASN A 110 -19.83 -2.22 11.20
CA ASN A 110 -20.99 -1.40 10.82
C ASN A 110 -21.02 0.01 11.44
N THR A 111 -19.85 0.59 11.67
CA THR A 111 -19.66 1.82 12.43
C THR A 111 -19.01 2.89 11.54
N THR A 112 -19.54 4.11 11.60
CA THR A 112 -18.95 5.27 10.94
C THR A 112 -17.82 5.83 11.79
N TYR A 113 -16.66 5.99 11.17
CA TYR A 113 -15.49 6.63 11.76
C TYR A 113 -15.09 7.84 10.91
N LYS A 114 -14.79 8.95 11.57
CA LYS A 114 -14.20 10.15 10.97
C LYS A 114 -12.79 10.32 11.51
N ILE A 115 -11.87 10.77 10.67
CA ILE A 115 -10.54 11.18 11.09
C ILE A 115 -10.39 12.68 10.85
N GLU A 116 -9.78 13.37 11.81
CA GLU A 116 -9.38 14.77 11.72
C GLU A 116 -7.90 14.86 12.11
N VAL A 117 -7.12 15.52 11.27
CA VAL A 117 -5.69 15.74 11.45
C VAL A 117 -5.42 17.22 11.33
N ARG A 118 -4.76 17.80 12.35
CA ARG A 118 -4.23 19.15 12.29
C ARG A 118 -2.72 19.12 12.41
N THR A 119 -2.03 19.52 11.37
CA THR A 119 -0.57 19.60 11.35
C THR A 119 -0.08 20.85 12.07
N ALA A 120 1.19 20.87 12.47
CA ALA A 120 1.79 21.99 13.20
C ALA A 120 1.83 23.30 12.40
N ASP A 121 1.86 23.23 11.07
CA ASP A 121 1.76 24.37 10.15
C ASP A 121 0.30 24.80 9.86
N GLY A 122 -0.68 24.16 10.51
CA GLY A 122 -2.08 24.55 10.47
C GLY A 122 -2.93 23.87 9.38
N ALA A 123 -2.36 22.99 8.55
CA ALA A 123 -3.14 22.24 7.58
C ALA A 123 -4.14 21.30 8.28
N LEU A 124 -5.32 21.15 7.67
CA LEU A 124 -6.41 20.32 8.17
C LEU A 124 -6.71 19.23 7.15
N LEU A 125 -6.55 17.97 7.55
CA LEU A 125 -7.00 16.82 6.76
C LEU A 125 -8.18 16.15 7.44
N THR A 126 -9.18 15.76 6.65
CA THR A 126 -10.34 15.02 7.15
C THR A 126 -10.73 13.90 6.20
N ALA A 127 -11.21 12.80 6.75
CA ALA A 127 -11.82 11.72 5.96
C ALA A 127 -12.87 10.98 6.79
N GLN A 128 -13.70 10.18 6.12
CA GLN A 128 -14.70 9.34 6.76
C GLN A 128 -14.74 7.96 6.11
N THR A 129 -15.01 6.94 6.92
CA THR A 129 -15.16 5.56 6.47
C THR A 129 -16.26 4.86 7.26
N ILE A 130 -16.86 3.82 6.67
CA ILE A 130 -17.80 2.93 7.35
C ILE A 130 -17.18 1.54 7.36
N THR A 131 -17.01 0.97 8.54
CA THR A 131 -16.45 -0.39 8.68
C THR A 131 -17.46 -1.44 8.22
N PRO A 132 -17.03 -2.46 7.48
CA PRO A 132 -17.91 -3.57 7.11
C PRO A 132 -18.40 -4.40 8.30
N GLU A 133 -19.35 -5.30 8.04
CA GLU A 133 -19.72 -6.36 8.98
C GLU A 133 -18.59 -7.40 9.13
N ARG A 134 -18.59 -8.11 10.24
CA ARG A 134 -17.66 -9.21 10.50
C ARG A 134 -17.76 -10.29 9.42
N ILE A 135 -16.62 -10.83 9.04
CA ILE A 135 -16.54 -12.02 8.18
C ILE A 135 -15.91 -13.19 8.93
N SER A 136 -16.19 -14.42 8.48
CA SER A 136 -15.66 -15.65 9.08
C SER A 136 -15.45 -16.70 7.99
N TRP A 137 -14.55 -17.65 8.26
CA TRP A 137 -14.34 -18.79 7.37
C TRP A 137 -15.58 -19.70 7.38
N ILE A 138 -16.04 -20.06 6.18
CA ILE A 138 -16.95 -21.19 5.97
C ILE A 138 -16.11 -22.45 5.67
N SER A 139 -15.07 -22.28 4.85
CA SER A 139 -14.08 -23.30 4.52
C SER A 139 -12.71 -22.62 4.52
N PRO A 140 -11.93 -22.72 5.62
CA PRO A 140 -10.59 -22.16 5.67
C PRO A 140 -9.63 -22.95 4.77
N PRO A 141 -8.44 -22.39 4.45
CA PRO A 141 -7.39 -23.18 3.83
C PRO A 141 -7.01 -24.36 4.75
N LYS A 142 -6.64 -25.49 4.14
CA LYS A 142 -6.04 -26.59 4.91
C LYS A 142 -4.79 -26.09 5.62
N SER A 143 -4.54 -26.60 6.82
CA SER A 143 -3.35 -26.23 7.62
C SER A 143 -2.04 -26.66 6.95
N SER A 144 -2.09 -27.69 6.09
CA SER A 144 -0.96 -28.17 5.30
C SER A 144 -1.39 -28.39 3.85
N LEU A 145 -0.56 -27.94 2.91
CA LEU A 145 -0.74 -28.05 1.48
C LEU A 145 0.51 -28.66 0.84
N GLN A 146 0.31 -29.72 0.05
CA GLN A 146 1.35 -30.21 -0.84
C GLN A 146 1.38 -29.35 -2.08
N TYR A 147 2.48 -28.61 -2.31
CA TYR A 147 2.61 -27.84 -3.53
C TYR A 147 2.63 -28.80 -4.73
N PRO A 148 1.77 -28.59 -5.74
CA PRO A 148 1.61 -29.51 -6.85
C PRO A 148 2.84 -29.50 -7.75
N VAL A 149 3.09 -30.63 -8.42
CA VAL A 149 4.15 -30.74 -9.43
C VAL A 149 3.78 -29.91 -10.67
N ASP A 150 2.50 -29.96 -11.07
CA ASP A 150 1.96 -29.19 -12.18
C ASP A 150 0.78 -28.33 -11.71
N THR A 151 0.99 -27.01 -11.64
CA THR A 151 -0.08 -26.05 -11.28
C THR A 151 -1.07 -25.77 -12.40
N LEU A 152 -0.79 -26.20 -13.64
CA LEU A 152 -1.65 -26.02 -14.82
C LEU A 152 -2.61 -27.20 -15.02
N ASN A 153 -2.19 -28.42 -14.67
CA ASN A 153 -2.99 -29.64 -14.80
C ASN A 153 -3.32 -30.24 -13.43
N LEU A 154 -4.10 -29.51 -12.63
CA LEU A 154 -4.56 -30.00 -11.33
C LEU A 154 -5.78 -30.92 -11.50
N PRO A 155 -5.81 -32.11 -10.89
CA PRO A 155 -6.99 -32.96 -10.93
C PRO A 155 -8.18 -32.24 -10.29
N SER A 156 -9.29 -32.16 -11.01
CA SER A 156 -10.55 -31.62 -10.51
C SER A 156 -11.37 -32.75 -9.85
N PRO A 157 -11.99 -32.54 -8.66
CA PRO A 157 -11.85 -31.39 -7.79
C PRO A 157 -10.79 -31.65 -6.72
N ASP A 158 -9.62 -31.01 -6.82
CA ASP A 158 -8.79 -30.87 -5.62
C ASP A 158 -9.55 -29.93 -4.67
N SER A 159 -10.14 -30.51 -3.63
CA SER A 159 -11.05 -29.96 -2.62
C SER A 159 -10.58 -28.69 -1.86
N LEU A 160 -9.57 -27.98 -2.34
CA LEU A 160 -8.89 -26.86 -1.68
C LEU A 160 -9.61 -25.52 -1.85
N LYS A 161 -10.95 -25.56 -1.91
CA LYS A 161 -11.78 -24.35 -2.06
C LYS A 161 -11.84 -23.59 -0.74
N LEU A 162 -11.49 -22.31 -0.80
CA LEU A 162 -11.58 -21.37 0.30
C LEU A 162 -12.93 -20.68 0.21
N ARG A 163 -13.64 -20.55 1.34
CA ARG A 163 -14.97 -19.91 1.40
C ARG A 163 -15.12 -19.11 2.68
N TRP A 164 -15.74 -17.95 2.60
CA TRP A 164 -16.02 -17.09 3.76
C TRP A 164 -17.44 -16.53 3.71
N THR A 165 -17.90 -15.99 4.83
CA THR A 165 -19.19 -15.30 4.89
C THR A 165 -19.13 -13.99 4.10
N THR A 166 -20.25 -13.62 3.46
CA THR A 166 -20.38 -12.34 2.78
C THR A 166 -20.61 -11.21 3.77
N ALA A 167 -20.01 -10.05 3.57
CA ALA A 167 -20.39 -8.82 4.26
C ALA A 167 -21.33 -7.97 3.35
N PRO A 168 -22.42 -7.39 3.88
CA PRO A 168 -23.26 -6.48 3.11
C PRO A 168 -22.46 -5.31 2.54
N ASN A 169 -22.80 -4.88 1.32
CA ASN A 169 -22.14 -3.77 0.61
C ASN A 169 -20.66 -3.98 0.28
N VAL A 170 -20.13 -5.21 0.42
CA VAL A 170 -18.79 -5.58 -0.04
C VAL A 170 -18.93 -6.38 -1.33
N VAL A 171 -18.52 -5.75 -2.44
CA VAL A 171 -18.59 -6.33 -3.79
C VAL A 171 -17.29 -7.06 -4.15
N GLU A 172 -16.16 -6.60 -3.62
CA GLU A 172 -14.83 -7.10 -3.93
C GLU A 172 -14.10 -7.44 -2.62
N TYR A 173 -13.50 -8.62 -2.57
CA TYR A 173 -12.63 -9.04 -1.47
C TYR A 173 -11.18 -8.94 -1.91
N LEU A 174 -10.31 -8.57 -0.99
CA LEU A 174 -8.87 -8.68 -1.17
C LEU A 174 -8.39 -9.97 -0.52
N ILE A 175 -7.48 -10.68 -1.18
CA ILE A 175 -6.75 -11.80 -0.59
C ILE A 175 -5.29 -11.41 -0.47
N SER A 176 -4.71 -11.66 0.71
CA SER A 176 -3.28 -11.53 0.97
C SER A 176 -2.73 -12.87 1.40
N ILE A 177 -1.61 -13.29 0.80
CA ILE A 177 -0.88 -14.50 1.17
C ILE A 177 0.54 -14.05 1.53
N ARG A 178 0.86 -14.10 2.82
CA ARG A 178 2.13 -13.61 3.37
C ARG A 178 2.97 -14.78 3.88
N CYS A 179 4.21 -14.87 3.42
CA CYS A 179 5.21 -15.76 4.01
C CYS A 179 5.63 -15.22 5.38
N GLU A 180 5.60 -16.07 6.40
CA GLU A 180 5.96 -15.71 7.77
C GLU A 180 7.46 -15.83 8.03
N ASP A 181 8.14 -16.70 7.27
CA ASP A 181 9.56 -16.97 7.43
C ASP A 181 10.19 -17.27 6.07
N THR A 182 10.90 -16.29 5.53
CA THR A 182 11.56 -16.42 4.22
C THR A 182 12.89 -17.18 4.29
N LEU A 183 13.37 -17.54 5.48
CA LEU A 183 14.70 -18.10 5.71
C LEU A 183 14.67 -19.55 6.19
N GLU A 184 13.80 -19.87 7.15
CA GLU A 184 13.72 -21.20 7.77
C GLU A 184 12.50 -21.97 7.28
N TYR A 185 12.69 -23.24 6.91
CA TYR A 185 11.62 -24.15 6.51
C TYR A 185 11.61 -25.39 7.40
N GLY A 186 12.77 -26.03 7.55
CA GLY A 186 12.94 -27.29 8.27
C GLY A 186 12.53 -27.23 9.73
N LYS A 187 12.65 -26.06 10.38
CA LYS A 187 12.25 -25.88 11.79
C LYS A 187 10.75 -26.08 12.06
N TYR A 188 9.94 -26.09 11.00
CA TYR A 188 8.49 -26.28 11.08
C TYR A 188 8.05 -27.69 10.66
N LEU A 189 8.99 -28.56 10.29
CA LEU A 189 8.71 -29.96 9.96
C LEU A 189 8.70 -30.82 11.21
N GLU A 190 8.06 -31.98 11.10
CA GLU A 190 8.06 -33.02 12.13
C GLU A 190 8.65 -34.32 11.54
N PRO A 191 9.88 -34.72 11.91
CA PRO A 191 10.81 -34.03 12.82
C PRO A 191 11.44 -32.78 12.19
N SER A 192 11.84 -31.83 13.05
CA SER A 192 12.52 -30.60 12.62
C SER A 192 13.85 -30.89 11.91
N THR A 193 14.13 -30.16 10.84
CA THR A 193 15.38 -30.25 10.07
C THR A 193 16.09 -28.89 9.97
N GLY A 194 17.35 -28.89 9.54
CA GLY A 194 18.11 -27.66 9.24
C GLY A 194 17.83 -27.06 7.87
N GLU A 195 16.78 -27.51 7.19
CA GLU A 195 16.51 -27.15 5.81
C GLU A 195 16.10 -25.66 5.67
N ARG A 196 16.79 -24.93 4.80
CA ARG A 196 16.46 -23.53 4.50
C ARG A 196 15.22 -23.40 3.63
N ASN A 197 14.53 -22.29 3.76
CA ASN A 197 13.38 -22.00 2.91
C ASN A 197 13.81 -21.69 1.46
N ARG A 198 12.89 -21.93 0.53
CA ARG A 198 13.09 -21.69 -0.90
C ARG A 198 11.91 -20.89 -1.45
N ARG A 199 12.21 -19.93 -2.31
CA ARG A 199 11.22 -19.14 -3.05
C ARG A 199 10.58 -20.00 -4.16
N ILE A 200 9.30 -19.79 -4.39
CA ILE A 200 8.57 -20.30 -5.57
C ILE A 200 8.75 -19.24 -6.65
N GLU A 201 9.75 -19.42 -7.51
CA GLU A 201 10.10 -18.44 -8.56
C GLU A 201 9.21 -18.58 -9.79
N ARG A 202 8.93 -17.44 -10.43
CA ARG A 202 8.23 -17.33 -11.71
C ARG A 202 9.08 -16.52 -12.68
N SER A 203 9.06 -16.91 -13.95
CA SER A 203 9.91 -16.32 -15.00
C SER A 203 9.73 -14.82 -15.17
N TYR A 204 8.52 -14.30 -14.94
CA TYR A 204 8.17 -12.88 -15.14
C TYR A 204 8.28 -12.03 -13.86
N GLU A 205 8.74 -12.57 -12.74
CA GLU A 205 8.76 -11.84 -11.47
C GLU A 205 10.13 -11.34 -11.05
N LYS A 206 11.21 -11.78 -11.69
CA LYS A 206 12.58 -11.49 -11.24
C LYS A 206 12.93 -10.00 -11.36
N ASP A 207 12.35 -9.32 -12.35
CA ASP A 207 12.74 -7.96 -12.73
C ASP A 207 11.70 -6.89 -12.34
N VAL A 208 10.72 -7.23 -11.50
CA VAL A 208 9.69 -6.29 -11.04
C VAL A 208 9.90 -5.86 -9.58
N PRO A 209 9.58 -4.60 -9.20
CA PRO A 209 9.75 -4.13 -7.82
C PRO A 209 9.09 -5.02 -6.75
N LEU A 210 7.95 -5.63 -7.10
CA LEU A 210 7.18 -6.52 -6.22
C LEU A 210 7.88 -7.86 -5.94
N TYR A 211 9.02 -8.17 -6.57
CA TYR A 211 9.77 -9.41 -6.35
C TYR A 211 10.10 -9.63 -4.87
N ASN A 212 10.54 -8.58 -4.18
CA ASN A 212 11.02 -8.65 -2.80
C ASN A 212 9.90 -8.69 -1.74
N ASP A 213 8.65 -8.45 -2.12
CA ASP A 213 7.54 -8.47 -1.17
C ASP A 213 7.35 -9.86 -0.57
N VAL A 214 7.19 -9.92 0.75
CA VAL A 214 6.88 -11.18 1.46
C VAL A 214 5.41 -11.58 1.34
N SER A 215 4.57 -10.70 0.81
CA SER A 215 3.14 -10.93 0.59
C SER A 215 2.81 -10.86 -0.88
N ARG A 216 1.84 -11.66 -1.32
CA ARG A 216 1.15 -11.46 -2.59
C ARG A 216 -0.30 -11.09 -2.33
N TRP A 217 -0.78 -10.14 -3.10
CA TRP A 217 -2.15 -9.68 -3.03
C TRP A 217 -2.93 -10.02 -4.30
N GLY A 218 -4.25 -10.15 -4.17
CA GLY A 218 -5.15 -10.38 -5.28
C GLY A 218 -6.58 -9.93 -4.97
N PHE A 219 -7.43 -9.93 -5.99
CA PHE A 219 -8.86 -9.65 -5.88
C PHE A 219 -9.67 -10.93 -6.04
N VAL A 220 -10.79 -11.00 -5.32
CA VAL A 220 -11.81 -12.02 -5.48
C VAL A 220 -13.18 -11.33 -5.54
N LEU A 221 -13.94 -11.56 -6.61
CA LEU A 221 -15.26 -10.97 -6.83
C LEU A 221 -16.41 -11.75 -6.17
N HIS A 222 -16.06 -12.86 -5.51
CA HIS A 222 -16.99 -13.76 -4.84
C HIS A 222 -16.47 -14.06 -3.44
N ASN A 223 -17.31 -14.69 -2.61
CA ASN A 223 -16.94 -15.11 -1.26
C ASN A 223 -16.24 -16.48 -1.21
N GLU A 224 -15.69 -16.89 -2.34
CA GLU A 224 -14.98 -18.15 -2.49
C GLU A 224 -13.96 -18.08 -3.62
N THR A 225 -12.89 -18.85 -3.46
CA THR A 225 -11.85 -19.00 -4.47
C THR A 225 -11.19 -20.37 -4.33
N PRO A 226 -10.78 -21.04 -5.41
CA PRO A 226 -9.86 -22.16 -5.29
C PRO A 226 -8.55 -21.70 -4.63
N THR A 227 -7.76 -22.63 -4.10
CA THR A 227 -6.42 -22.30 -3.64
C THR A 227 -5.60 -21.73 -4.80
N VAL A 228 -5.16 -20.48 -4.64
CA VAL A 228 -4.38 -19.77 -5.64
C VAL A 228 -2.91 -20.13 -5.42
N TRP A 229 -2.43 -21.19 -6.07
CA TRP A 229 -1.02 -21.62 -5.94
C TRP A 229 -0.02 -20.52 -6.28
N ALA A 230 -0.41 -19.66 -7.23
CA ALA A 230 0.30 -18.43 -7.57
C ALA A 230 0.51 -17.45 -6.42
N GLY A 231 -0.36 -17.51 -5.40
CA GLY A 231 -0.31 -16.75 -4.17
C GLY A 231 0.97 -16.95 -3.38
N PHE A 232 1.47 -18.18 -3.34
CA PHE A 232 2.61 -18.56 -2.51
C PHE A 232 3.91 -18.19 -3.19
N LYS A 233 4.65 -17.25 -2.60
CA LYS A 233 5.97 -16.84 -3.07
C LYS A 233 7.11 -17.67 -2.46
N TRP A 234 6.85 -18.42 -1.39
CA TRP A 234 7.80 -19.32 -0.72
C TRP A 234 7.12 -20.63 -0.35
N PHE A 235 7.92 -21.63 0.02
CA PHE A 235 7.43 -22.76 0.81
C PHE A 235 7.35 -22.40 2.29
N GLY A 236 6.83 -23.30 3.11
CA GLY A 236 6.75 -23.14 4.56
C GLY A 236 5.52 -22.39 5.03
N ARG A 237 5.64 -21.71 6.17
CA ARG A 237 4.50 -21.12 6.89
C ARG A 237 4.05 -19.80 6.27
N HIS A 238 2.75 -19.72 6.02
CA HIS A 238 2.09 -18.54 5.48
C HIS A 238 0.86 -18.19 6.31
N THR A 239 0.53 -16.90 6.33
CA THR A 239 -0.80 -16.41 6.71
C THR A 239 -1.57 -16.08 5.43
N VAL A 240 -2.78 -16.62 5.31
CA VAL A 240 -3.78 -16.25 4.29
C VAL A 240 -4.82 -15.38 4.96
N THR A 241 -5.00 -14.17 4.44
CA THR A 241 -5.97 -13.19 4.95
C THR A 241 -6.95 -12.81 3.86
N ILE A 242 -8.24 -12.86 4.17
CA ILE A 242 -9.29 -12.25 3.36
C ILE A 242 -9.68 -10.93 3.99
N TYR A 243 -9.79 -9.89 3.18
CA TYR A 243 -10.30 -8.58 3.56
C TYR A 243 -11.62 -8.35 2.85
N ALA A 244 -12.69 -8.23 3.62
CA ALA A 244 -13.90 -7.57 3.17
C ALA A 244 -13.64 -6.06 3.23
N ALA A 245 -13.08 -5.50 2.17
CA ALA A 245 -12.71 -4.09 2.10
C ALA A 245 -13.94 -3.22 1.79
N ASN A 246 -14.07 -2.09 2.47
CA ASN A 246 -15.05 -1.08 2.09
C ASN A 246 -14.61 -0.30 0.84
N ASP A 247 -15.52 0.52 0.30
CA ASP A 247 -15.29 1.23 -0.96
C ASP A 247 -14.02 2.11 -0.96
N PRO A 248 -13.74 2.97 0.05
CA PRO A 248 -12.49 3.72 0.10
C PRO A 248 -11.23 2.85 0.05
N MET A 249 -11.19 1.76 0.82
CA MET A 249 -10.04 0.84 0.83
C MET A 249 -9.89 0.11 -0.51
N GLY A 250 -10.98 -0.45 -1.05
CA GLY A 250 -10.97 -1.21 -2.29
C GLY A 250 -10.56 -0.35 -3.50
N ARG A 251 -11.08 0.88 -3.58
CA ARG A 251 -10.69 1.86 -4.60
C ARG A 251 -9.21 2.23 -4.47
N TRP A 252 -8.78 2.66 -3.30
CA TRP A 252 -7.38 3.05 -3.10
C TRP A 252 -6.40 1.92 -3.43
N TYR A 253 -6.75 0.69 -3.05
CA TYR A 253 -5.95 -0.48 -3.36
C TYR A 253 -5.88 -0.75 -4.88
N LYS A 254 -6.97 -0.56 -5.64
CA LYS A 254 -6.95 -0.61 -7.11
C LYS A 254 -5.99 0.41 -7.71
N LEU A 255 -5.99 1.65 -7.22
CA LEU A 255 -5.10 2.70 -7.71
C LEU A 255 -3.63 2.38 -7.44
N THR A 256 -3.31 1.90 -6.23
CA THR A 256 -1.93 1.82 -5.74
C THR A 256 -1.24 0.48 -5.98
N HIS A 257 -2.00 -0.62 -6.09
CA HIS A 257 -1.45 -1.99 -6.14
C HIS A 257 -1.81 -2.74 -7.42
N PHE A 258 -2.79 -2.28 -8.20
CA PHE A 258 -3.25 -3.01 -9.39
C PHE A 258 -2.93 -2.24 -10.68
N GLY A 259 -2.29 -2.92 -11.64
CA GLY A 259 -2.12 -2.42 -13.01
C GLY A 259 -0.93 -1.49 -13.26
N ALA A 260 0.00 -1.33 -12.30
CA ALA A 260 1.14 -0.40 -12.45
C ALA A 260 0.69 0.98 -12.97
N ASN A 261 -0.45 1.47 -12.45
CA ASN A 261 -1.08 2.68 -12.96
C ASN A 261 -0.10 3.86 -12.73
N PRO A 262 0.51 4.43 -13.79
CA PRO A 262 1.59 5.40 -13.61
C PRO A 262 1.06 6.76 -13.17
N THR A 263 -0.25 6.93 -13.14
CA THR A 263 -0.91 8.21 -12.88
C THR A 263 -1.81 8.10 -11.66
N PHE A 264 -1.52 8.93 -10.66
CA PHE A 264 -2.40 9.14 -9.52
C PHE A 264 -3.72 9.74 -10.00
N ASP A 265 -4.83 9.12 -9.60
CA ASP A 265 -6.18 9.67 -9.82
C ASP A 265 -6.77 10.12 -8.47
N PRO A 266 -6.95 11.44 -8.26
CA PRO A 266 -7.52 11.99 -7.04
C PRO A 266 -8.91 11.44 -6.68
N LEU A 267 -9.67 10.91 -7.64
CA LEU A 267 -11.01 10.35 -7.40
C LEU A 267 -11.00 9.09 -6.54
N TYR A 268 -9.85 8.44 -6.39
CA TYR A 268 -9.68 7.28 -5.51
C TYR A 268 -9.29 7.68 -4.09
N SER A 269 -8.97 8.96 -3.85
CA SER A 269 -8.72 9.52 -2.52
C SER A 269 -10.03 9.90 -1.84
N ASN A 270 -10.22 9.54 -0.57
CA ASN A 270 -11.33 10.04 0.25
C ASN A 270 -10.89 11.05 1.32
N VAL A 271 -9.65 11.53 1.22
CA VAL A 271 -9.08 12.54 2.13
C VAL A 271 -9.28 13.93 1.56
N SER A 272 -9.85 14.82 2.36
CA SER A 272 -9.94 16.27 2.08
C SER A 272 -8.77 17.00 2.75
N GLY A 273 -8.25 18.05 2.11
CA GLY A 273 -7.10 18.81 2.61
C GLY A 273 -5.72 18.17 2.35
N GLY A 274 -5.71 17.01 1.67
CA GLY A 274 -4.53 16.26 1.28
C GLY A 274 -4.91 15.17 0.28
N VAL A 275 -4.07 14.16 0.14
CA VAL A 275 -4.36 12.94 -0.65
C VAL A 275 -4.31 11.70 0.23
N GLY A 276 -4.87 10.59 -0.22
CA GLY A 276 -4.72 9.30 0.44
C GLY A 276 -6.03 8.61 0.74
N VAL A 277 -6.00 7.74 1.74
CA VAL A 277 -7.12 6.89 2.11
C VAL A 277 -7.32 6.83 3.61
N PHE A 278 -8.59 6.91 4.01
CA PHE A 278 -9.06 6.42 5.29
C PHE A 278 -10.12 5.35 5.03
N GLY A 279 -9.66 4.10 5.02
CA GLY A 279 -10.43 2.92 4.63
C GLY A 279 -10.71 2.01 5.81
N ALA A 280 -11.51 0.98 5.57
CA ALA A 280 -11.75 -0.06 6.55
C ALA A 280 -11.96 -1.43 5.92
N ALA A 281 -11.68 -2.48 6.68
CA ALA A 281 -12.02 -3.84 6.31
C ALA A 281 -12.41 -4.67 7.53
N SER A 282 -13.28 -5.66 7.32
CA SER A 282 -13.30 -6.84 8.20
C SER A 282 -12.37 -7.89 7.62
N ILE A 283 -11.68 -8.62 8.48
CA ILE A 283 -10.71 -9.63 8.05
C ILE A 283 -11.00 -11.00 8.63
N VAL A 284 -10.58 -12.04 7.92
CA VAL A 284 -10.44 -13.38 8.47
C VAL A 284 -9.08 -13.96 8.05
N GLU A 285 -8.39 -14.59 8.98
CA GLU A 285 -7.00 -15.05 8.85
C GLU A 285 -6.92 -16.56 9.09
N SER A 286 -6.05 -17.26 8.36
CA SER A 286 -5.71 -18.65 8.66
C SER A 286 -4.26 -18.92 8.28
N GLN A 287 -3.60 -19.77 9.06
CA GLN A 287 -2.25 -20.21 8.76
C GLN A 287 -2.25 -21.47 7.90
N VAL A 288 -1.29 -21.55 7.00
CA VAL A 288 -1.07 -22.70 6.12
C VAL A 288 0.42 -22.98 5.98
N PHE A 289 0.78 -24.25 5.99
CA PHE A 289 2.13 -24.71 5.68
C PHE A 289 2.16 -25.29 4.27
N VAL A 290 3.01 -24.76 3.41
CA VAL A 290 3.17 -25.24 2.04
C VAL A 290 4.43 -26.08 1.96
N THR A 291 4.29 -27.39 1.78
CA THR A 291 5.45 -28.27 1.65
C THR A 291 6.10 -28.10 0.28
N LYS A 292 7.42 -28.31 0.22
CA LYS A 292 8.16 -28.33 -1.03
C LYS A 292 7.59 -29.39 -1.96
N ASN A 293 7.58 -29.10 -3.27
CA ASN A 293 7.34 -30.13 -4.27
C ASN A 293 8.35 -31.26 -4.03
N GLN A 294 7.88 -32.49 -3.89
CA GLN A 294 8.79 -33.63 -3.80
C GLN A 294 9.62 -33.70 -5.09
N PRO A 295 10.91 -34.07 -5.00
CA PRO A 295 11.78 -34.22 -6.16
C PRO A 295 11.21 -35.20 -7.19
#